data_AF-A0A1F9N2T7-F1
#
_entry.id   AF-A0A1F9N2T7-F1
#
_cell.length_a   1.000
_cell.length_b   1.000
_cell.length_c   1.000
_cell.angle_alpha   90.00
_cell.angle_beta   90.00
_cell.angle_gamma   90.00
#
_symmetry.space_group_name_H-M   'P 1'
#
loop_
_entity.id
_entity.type
_entity.pdbx_description
1 polymer ?
#
loop_
_entity_poly.entity_id
_entity_poly.type
_entity_poly.pdbx_seq_one_letter_code
_entity_poly.pdbx_strand_id
1 'polypeptide(L)' 'MARTTETKPTTTNATRNQTMTADQRCSRIQLAAYLRAEKRGFQGGDPMHDWIEAEREIDATLKDNSRRMHAGTN' A
#
# COMPACT_ATOMS: atom_id res chain seq x y z
N MET A 1 6.83 -8.29 34.45
CA MET A 1 7.05 -8.72 33.05
C MET A 1 6.13 -7.88 32.16
N ALA A 2 6.57 -6.71 31.69
CA ALA A 2 5.73 -5.79 30.91
C ALA A 2 6.10 -5.85 29.42
N ARG A 3 5.13 -6.21 28.56
CA ARG A 3 5.12 -5.88 27.13
C ARG A 3 3.69 -5.55 26.74
N THR A 4 3.40 -4.26 26.71
CA THR A 4 2.17 -3.69 26.17
C THR A 4 2.59 -2.63 25.16
N THR A 5 1.74 -2.46 24.14
CA THR A 5 1.74 -1.45 23.07
C THR A 5 2.41 -1.85 21.76
N GLU A 6 1.61 -2.38 20.84
CA GLU A 6 1.75 -2.00 19.43
C GLU A 6 0.37 -1.54 18.92
N THR A 7 0.38 -0.32 18.44
CA THR A 7 -0.76 0.57 18.25
C THR A 7 -1.49 0.30 16.93
N LYS A 8 -2.77 -0.04 17.08
CA LYS A 8 -3.90 0.14 16.15
C LYS A 8 -3.64 1.14 15.00
N PRO A 9 -3.74 0.76 13.71
CA PRO A 9 -3.96 1.74 12.67
C PRO A 9 -5.46 2.10 12.69
N THR A 10 -5.75 3.24 13.29
CA THR A 10 -7.02 3.95 13.15
C THR A 10 -7.22 4.30 11.68
N THR A 11 -8.08 3.57 10.96
CA THR A 11 -8.63 4.06 9.69
C THR A 11 -10.05 4.52 9.93
N THR A 12 -10.18 5.73 10.49
CA THR A 12 -11.45 6.45 10.49
C THR A 12 -11.19 7.86 9.96
N ASN A 13 -11.80 8.10 8.80
CA ASN A 13 -12.40 9.35 8.34
C ASN A 13 -11.69 10.21 7.28
N ALA A 14 -12.58 10.76 6.45
CA ALA A 14 -12.49 12.01 5.71
C ALA A 14 -11.88 12.00 4.30
N THR A 15 -12.81 11.86 3.34
CA THR A 15 -12.99 12.86 2.29
C THR A 15 -12.07 12.78 1.08
N ARG A 16 -12.53 12.03 0.06
CA ARG A 16 -12.98 12.57 -1.25
C ARG A 16 -12.14 13.64 -1.96
N ASN A 17 -10.85 13.78 -1.68
CA ASN A 17 -9.95 14.52 -2.55
C ASN A 17 -8.84 13.60 -3.05
N GLN A 18 -8.98 13.16 -4.29
CA GLN A 18 -8.28 12.04 -4.91
C GLN A 18 -6.83 12.35 -5.29
N THR A 19 -6.10 13.04 -4.42
CA THR A 19 -4.64 13.11 -4.50
C THR A 19 -4.14 12.12 -3.46
N MET A 20 -3.76 10.91 -3.89
CA MET A 20 -3.20 9.92 -2.97
C MET A 20 -2.02 10.53 -2.22
N THR A 21 -2.18 10.77 -0.93
CA THR A 21 -1.09 11.23 -0.07
C THR A 21 -0.05 10.13 0.07
N ALA A 22 1.21 10.53 0.34
CA ALA A 22 2.31 9.58 0.52
C ALA A 22 1.97 8.50 1.56
N ASP A 23 1.28 8.87 2.65
CA ASP A 23 0.82 7.92 3.67
C ASP A 23 -0.12 6.85 3.11
N GLN A 24 -1.06 7.24 2.26
CA GLN A 24 -1.99 6.29 1.65
C GLN A 24 -1.29 5.35 0.66
N ARG A 25 -0.26 5.82 -0.05
CA ARG A 25 0.62 4.95 -0.84
C ARG A 25 1.34 3.95 0.07
N CYS A 26 1.96 4.40 1.16
CA CYS A 26 2.68 3.55 2.10
C CYS A 26 1.77 2.47 2.70
N SER A 27 0.56 2.81 3.15
CA SER A 27 -0.39 1.81 3.67
C SER A 27 -0.77 0.76 2.63
N ARG A 28 -0.92 1.16 1.36
CA ARG A 28 -1.21 0.22 0.26
C ARG A 28 -0.03 -0.71 -0.03
N ILE A 29 1.19 -0.19 -0.03
CA ILE A 29 2.42 -0.98 -0.22
C ILE A 29 2.56 -1.99 0.92
N GLN A 30 2.41 -1.54 2.17
CA GLN A 30 2.49 -2.40 3.35
C GLN A 30 1.47 -3.54 3.30
N LEU A 31 0.22 -3.24 2.97
CA LEU A 31 -0.83 -4.26 2.86
C LEU A 31 -0.53 -5.25 1.73
N ALA A 32 -0.10 -4.77 0.55
CA ALA A 32 0.22 -5.64 -0.58
C ALA A 32 1.42 -6.56 -0.29
N ALA A 33 2.46 -6.05 0.38
CA ALA A 33 3.59 -6.86 0.82
C ALA A 33 3.18 -7.89 1.88
N TYR A 34 2.33 -7.50 2.84
CA TYR A 34 1.79 -8.42 3.84
C TYR A 34 1.00 -9.56 3.19
N LEU A 35 0.08 -9.25 2.28
CA LEU A 35 -0.72 -10.26 1.56
C LEU A 35 0.16 -11.18 0.71
N ARG A 36 1.26 -10.67 0.14
CA ARG A 36 2.26 -11.48 -0.59
C ARG A 36 2.97 -12.47 0.33
N ALA A 37 3.38 -12.02 1.51
CA ALA A 37 4.01 -12.88 2.50
C ALA A 37 2.99 -13.91 3.04
N GLU A 38 1.76 -13.48 3.34
CA GLU A 38 0.66 -14.34 3.80
C GLU A 38 0.28 -15.42 2.78
N LYS A 39 0.24 -15.09 1.48
CA LYS A 39 0.01 -16.07 0.41
C LYS A 39 1.07 -17.17 0.36
N ARG A 40 2.29 -16.87 0.81
CA ARG A 40 3.38 -17.85 0.98
C ARG A 40 3.38 -18.51 2.37
N GLY A 41 2.38 -18.22 3.21
CA GLY A 41 2.35 -18.67 4.60
C GLY A 41 3.51 -18.11 5.43
N PHE A 42 4.10 -16.98 5.02
CA PHE A 42 5.33 -16.42 5.58
C PHE A 42 6.54 -17.37 5.50
N GLN A 43 6.52 -18.36 4.59
CA GLN A 43 7.58 -19.34 4.43
C GLN A 43 8.29 -19.19 3.08
N GLY A 44 9.62 -19.13 3.11
CA GLY A 44 10.45 -19.22 1.91
C GLY A 44 10.43 -18.00 0.99
N GLY A 45 9.99 -16.83 1.48
CA GLY A 45 10.07 -15.55 0.76
C GLY A 45 11.10 -14.59 1.35
N ASP A 46 11.48 -13.58 0.59
CA ASP A 46 12.24 -12.43 1.07
C ASP A 46 11.27 -11.27 1.32
N PRO A 47 11.03 -10.88 2.58
CA PRO A 47 10.17 -9.75 2.90
C PRO A 47 10.59 -8.46 2.19
N MET A 48 11.90 -8.24 1.99
CA MET A 48 12.39 -7.06 1.29
C MET A 48 11.94 -7.06 -0.17
N HIS A 49 12.06 -8.22 -0.83
CA HIS A 49 11.61 -8.39 -2.20
C HIS A 49 10.10 -8.15 -2.33
N ASP A 50 9.32 -8.63 -1.36
CA ASP A 50 7.86 -8.47 -1.34
C ASP A 50 7.45 -7.00 -1.22
N TRP A 51 8.20 -6.22 -0.44
CA TRP A 51 8.01 -4.78 -0.33
C TRP A 51 8.36 -4.04 -1.63
N ILE A 52 9.48 -4.39 -2.28
CA ILE A 52 9.89 -3.78 -3.54
C ILE A 52 8.88 -4.09 -4.66
N GLU A 53 8.40 -5.33 -4.74
CA GLU A 53 7.36 -5.71 -5.70
C GLU A 53 6.06 -4.95 -5.45
N ALA A 54 5.62 -4.89 -4.19
CA ALA A 54 4.42 -4.15 -3.81
C ALA A 54 4.52 -2.66 -4.14
N GLU A 55 5.67 -2.03 -3.88
CA GLU A 55 5.91 -0.63 -4.23
C GLU A 55 5.76 -0.38 -5.73
N ARG A 56 6.39 -1.23 -6.55
CA ARG A 56 6.32 -1.10 -8.01
C ARG A 56 4.90 -1.26 -8.54
N GLU A 57 4.14 -2.19 -8.00
CA GLU A 57 2.76 -2.45 -8.41
C GLU A 57 1.83 -1.27 -8.08
N ILE A 58 1.92 -0.75 -6.84
CA ILE A 58 1.12 0.41 -6.42
C ILE A 58 1.51 1.63 -7.24
N ASP A 59 2.81 1.89 -7.44
CA ASP A 59 3.27 3.04 -8.24
C ASP A 59 2.84 2.98 -9.69
N ALA A 60 2.89 1.81 -10.31
CA ALA A 60 2.40 1.62 -11.67
C ALA A 60 0.90 1.92 -11.75
N THR A 61 0.12 1.46 -10.77
CA THR A 61 -1.32 1.70 -10.69
C THR A 61 -1.64 3.19 -10.50
N LEU A 62 -0.86 3.91 -9.69
CA LEU A 62 -1.06 5.34 -9.48
C LEU A 62 -0.69 6.18 -10.71
N LYS A 63 0.39 5.82 -11.40
CA LYS A 63 0.79 6.44 -12.67
C LYS A 63 -0.24 6.18 -13.77
N ASP A 64 -0.80 4.98 -13.83
CA ASP A 64 -1.85 4.66 -14.79
C ASP A 64 -3.15 5.43 -14.49
N ASN A 65 -3.59 5.42 -13.23
CA ASN A 65 -4.80 6.12 -12.82
C ASN A 65 -4.71 7.64 -13.06
N SER A 66 -3.59 8.26 -12.71
CA SER A 66 -3.37 9.69 -12.99
C SER A 66 -3.36 10.00 -14.49
N ARG A 67 -2.72 9.15 -15.31
CA ARG A 67 -2.75 9.29 -16.77
C ARG A 67 -4.17 9.18 -17.33
N ARG A 68 -4.95 8.21 -16.87
CA ARG A 68 -6.33 7.96 -17.32
C ARG A 68 -7.27 9.11 -16.94
N MET A 69 -7.10 9.70 -15.77
CA MET A 69 -7.89 10.86 -15.33
C MET A 69 -7.57 12.12 -16.16
N HIS A 70 -6.35 12.27 -16.67
CA HIS A 70 -5.97 13.42 -17.50
C HIS A 70 -6.24 13.23 -19.00
N ALA A 71 -6.42 12.00 -19.48
CA ALA A 71 -6.65 11.70 -20.90
C ALA A 71 -8.10 11.91 -21.39
N GLY A 72 -9.03 12.29 -20.50
CA GLY A 72 -10.47 12.39 -20.80
C GLY A 72 -11.03 13.81 -21.00
N THR A 73 -10.19 14.82 -21.24
CA THR A 73 -10.63 16.21 -21.45
C THR A 73 -10.25 16.71 -22.84
N ASN A 74 -11.08 16.40 -23.85
CA ASN A 74 -11.16 17.16 -25.10
C ASN A 74 -12.52 16.96 -25.78
#